data_AF-A0A372F3A5-F1
#
_entry.id   AF-A0A372F3A5-F1
#
_cell.length_a   1.000
_cell.length_b   1.000
_cell.length_c   1.000
_cell.angle_alpha   90.00
_cell.angle_beta   90.00
_cell.angle_gamma   90.00
#
_symmetry.space_group_name_H-M   'P 1'
#
loop_
_entity.id
_entity.type
_entity.pdbx_description
1 polymer ?
#
loop_
_entity_poly.entity_id
_entity_poly.type
_entity_poly.pdbx_seq_one_letter_code
_entity_poly.pdbx_strand_id
1 'polypeptide(L)'
;MFFATQIYAQNTLKIASMGQFKTQGGKTIQNCKLGYRTFGQLNAEKSNAILFPTWFGGKSENLIGNAGTMVDTTKFYLILVDALGNG
;
A
#
# COMPACT_ATOMS: atom_id res chain seq x y z
N MET A 1 19.95 25.77 -0.62
CA MET A 1 19.46 24.93 -1.75
C MET A 1 19.42 23.49 -1.25
N PHE A 2 18.28 23.01 -0.75
CA PHE A 2 18.16 21.65 -0.22
C PHE A 2 16.83 21.00 -0.65
N PHE A 3 16.99 20.01 -1.53
CA PHE A 3 16.15 18.86 -1.89
C PHE A 3 14.67 18.84 -1.44
N ALA A 4 13.77 19.24 -2.35
CA ALA A 4 12.32 19.04 -2.22
C ALA A 4 11.72 18.10 -3.28
N THR A 5 12.53 17.29 -3.98
CA THR A 5 12.06 16.62 -5.22
C THR A 5 11.80 15.12 -5.13
N GLN A 6 11.96 14.44 -3.99
CA GLN A 6 11.77 12.97 -3.95
C GLN A 6 10.44 12.44 -3.38
N ILE A 7 9.56 13.28 -2.82
CA ILE A 7 8.36 12.77 -2.10
C ILE A 7 7.17 12.47 -3.03
N TYR A 8 7.13 12.98 -4.26
CA TYR A 8 5.94 12.83 -5.12
C TYR A 8 5.91 11.58 -6.02
N ALA A 9 6.98 10.79 -6.09
CA ALA A 9 7.09 9.70 -7.06
C ALA A 9 6.45 8.36 -6.64
N GLN A 10 5.99 8.21 -5.40
CA GLN A 10 5.47 6.91 -4.90
C GLN A 10 3.93 6.82 -4.85
N ASN A 11 3.23 7.64 -5.62
CA ASN A 11 1.76 7.59 -5.72
C ASN A 11 1.23 6.53 -6.72
N THR A 12 2.11 5.84 -7.43
CA THR A 12 1.75 4.83 -8.43
C THR A 12 1.19 3.57 -7.77
N LEU A 13 0.04 3.09 -8.28
CA LEU A 13 -0.52 1.81 -7.88
C LEU A 13 0.45 0.68 -8.26
N LYS A 14 0.83 -0.14 -7.29
CA LYS A 14 1.57 -1.38 -7.49
C LYS A 14 0.61 -2.56 -7.36
N ILE A 15 0.89 -3.63 -8.10
CA ILE A 15 0.12 -4.87 -8.07
C ILE A 15 1.02 -6.00 -7.60
N ALA A 16 0.65 -6.63 -6.49
CA ALA A 16 1.24 -7.90 -6.06
C ALA A 16 0.40 -9.06 -6.62
N SER A 17 1.06 -10.02 -7.26
CA SER A 17 0.40 -11.27 -7.68
C SER A 17 0.43 -12.27 -6.53
N MET A 18 -0.74 -12.75 -6.11
CA MET A 18 -0.90 -13.81 -5.11
C MET A 18 -1.22 -15.17 -5.75
N GLY A 19 -1.31 -15.24 -7.08
CA GLY A 19 -1.57 -16.49 -7.81
C GLY A 19 -2.94 -17.08 -7.45
N GLN A 20 -2.98 -18.36 -7.09
CA GLN A 20 -4.20 -19.01 -6.62
C GLN A 20 -4.41 -18.72 -5.14
N PHE A 21 -5.49 -18.01 -4.80
CA PHE A 21 -5.81 -17.66 -3.42
C PHE A 21 -7.07 -18.39 -2.96
N LYS A 22 -6.90 -19.35 -2.03
CA LYS A 22 -8.03 -20.07 -1.42
C LYS A 22 -8.65 -19.21 -0.31
N THR A 23 -9.91 -18.89 -0.46
CA THR A 23 -10.65 -18.11 0.54
C THR A 23 -11.07 -19.00 1.71
N GLN A 24 -11.34 -18.39 2.86
CA GLN A 24 -11.89 -19.11 4.02
C GLN A 24 -13.23 -19.79 3.72
N GLY A 25 -14.01 -19.25 2.76
CA GLY A 25 -15.25 -19.86 2.26
C GLY A 25 -15.04 -21.04 1.29
N GLY A 26 -13.81 -21.53 1.12
CA GLY A 26 -13.49 -22.73 0.33
C GLY A 26 -13.37 -22.52 -1.18
N LYS A 27 -13.75 -21.36 -1.70
CA LYS A 27 -13.58 -21.00 -3.12
C LYS A 27 -12.14 -20.55 -3.39
N THR A 28 -11.70 -20.64 -4.64
CA THR A 28 -10.37 -20.16 -5.07
C THR A 28 -10.51 -18.98 -6.02
N ILE A 29 -9.80 -17.89 -5.73
CA ILE A 29 -9.61 -16.77 -6.67
C ILE A 29 -8.41 -17.12 -7.55
N GLN A 30 -8.66 -17.32 -8.85
CA GLN A 30 -7.60 -17.53 -9.83
C GLN A 30 -6.92 -16.19 -10.16
N ASN A 31 -5.60 -16.20 -10.31
CA ASN A 31 -4.81 -15.00 -10.63
C ASN A 31 -5.11 -13.81 -9.70
N CYS A 32 -5.20 -14.08 -8.40
CA CYS A 32 -5.48 -13.08 -7.39
C CYS A 32 -4.41 -12.00 -7.38
N LYS A 33 -4.85 -10.74 -7.41
CA LYS A 33 -4.01 -9.54 -7.44
C LYS A 33 -4.37 -8.65 -6.26
N LEU A 34 -3.37 -8.01 -5.68
CA LEU A 34 -3.53 -7.08 -4.57
C LEU A 34 -2.94 -5.72 -4.95
N GLY A 35 -3.78 -4.69 -4.97
CA GLY A 35 -3.37 -3.31 -5.19
C GLY A 35 -2.79 -2.70 -3.93
N TYR A 36 -1.70 -1.96 -4.05
CA TYR A 36 -1.12 -1.22 -2.94
C TYR A 36 -0.30 -0.01 -3.40
N ARG A 37 -0.12 0.95 -2.49
CA ARG A 37 0.76 2.12 -2.65
C ARG A 37 1.69 2.21 -1.46
N THR A 38 2.87 2.77 -1.66
CA THR A 38 3.94 2.75 -0.65
C THR A 38 4.53 4.12 -0.49
N PHE A 39 4.82 4.56 0.74
CA PHE A 39 5.41 5.85 1.02
C PHE A 39 6.62 5.69 1.95
N GLY A 40 7.69 6.43 1.68
CA GLY A 40 8.95 6.34 2.42
C GLY A 40 9.85 5.20 1.92
N GLN A 41 10.75 4.74 2.81
CA GLN A 41 11.71 3.68 2.49
C GLN A 41 11.77 2.62 3.58
N LEU A 42 11.71 1.35 3.15
CA LEU A 42 11.89 0.19 4.02
C LEU A 42 13.37 0.11 4.43
N ASN A 43 13.65 0.03 5.73
CA ASN A 43 15.02 -0.14 6.22
C ASN A 43 15.56 -1.55 5.94
N ALA A 44 16.87 -1.74 6.11
CA ALA A 44 17.54 -3.00 5.81
C ALA A 44 16.98 -4.17 6.64
N GLU A 45 16.63 -3.91 7.91
CA GLU A 45 16.05 -4.89 8.83
C GLU A 45 14.56 -5.14 8.59
N LYS A 46 13.92 -4.36 7.71
CA LYS A 46 12.48 -4.37 7.41
C LYS A 46 11.58 -4.20 8.63
N SER A 47 12.05 -3.50 9.65
CA SER A 47 11.37 -3.31 10.94
C SER A 47 10.50 -2.05 11.00
N ASN A 48 10.56 -1.17 9.99
CA ASN A 48 9.85 0.11 9.97
C ASN A 48 8.58 0.12 9.10
N ALA A 49 8.02 -1.04 8.76
CA ALA A 49 6.83 -1.13 7.92
C ALA A 49 5.54 -0.90 8.71
N ILE A 50 4.64 -0.07 8.18
CA ILE A 50 3.28 0.11 8.69
C ILE A 50 2.29 -0.25 7.58
N LEU A 51 1.39 -1.18 7.85
CA LEU A 51 0.33 -1.60 6.92
C LEU A 51 -0.99 -0.92 7.30
N PHE A 52 -1.63 -0.25 6.33
CA PHE A 52 -2.93 0.38 6.50
C PHE A 52 -3.94 -0.20 5.49
N PRO A 53 -4.94 -0.98 5.94
CA PRO A 53 -6.01 -1.47 5.09
C PRO A 53 -7.05 -0.39 4.80
N THR A 54 -7.57 -0.37 3.57
CA THR A 54 -8.69 0.50 3.19
C THR A 54 -10.01 0.06 3.82
N TRP A 55 -10.92 1.02 4.05
CA TRP A 55 -12.27 0.78 4.55
C TRP A 55 -13.26 0.39 3.43
N PHE A 56 -14.52 0.12 3.79
CA PHE A 56 -15.58 -0.17 2.85
C PHE A 56 -15.80 0.98 1.85
N GLY A 57 -15.67 0.71 0.55
CA GLY A 57 -15.78 1.70 -0.52
C GLY A 57 -14.55 2.60 -0.69
N GLY A 58 -13.54 2.46 0.16
CA GLY A 58 -12.27 3.18 0.05
C GLY A 58 -11.27 2.51 -0.89
N LYS A 59 -10.38 3.32 -1.46
CA LYS A 59 -9.18 2.90 -2.20
C LYS A 59 -7.94 3.55 -1.60
N SER A 60 -6.79 2.91 -1.78
CA SER A 60 -5.49 3.44 -1.35
C SER A 60 -5.19 4.81 -1.99
N GLU A 61 -5.82 5.10 -3.13
CA GLU A 61 -5.78 6.40 -3.81
C GLU A 61 -6.37 7.55 -2.99
N ASN A 62 -7.43 7.30 -2.21
CA ASN A 62 -8.09 8.34 -1.41
C ASN A 62 -7.21 8.89 -0.29
N LEU A 63 -6.13 8.20 0.05
CA LEU A 63 -5.22 8.54 1.15
C LEU A 63 -3.88 9.12 0.68
N ILE A 64 -3.61 9.18 -0.63
CA ILE A 64 -2.30 9.63 -1.15
C ILE A 64 -1.92 11.01 -0.58
N GLY A 65 -2.87 11.96 -0.60
CA GLY A 65 -2.64 13.32 -0.11
C GLY A 65 -2.43 13.42 1.42
N ASN A 66 -2.88 12.43 2.18
CA ASN A 66 -2.83 12.43 3.65
C ASN A 66 -1.75 11.49 4.20
N ALA A 67 -1.08 10.69 3.37
CA ALA A 67 -0.13 9.66 3.80
C ALA A 67 0.94 10.21 4.77
N GLY A 68 1.57 11.35 4.45
CA GLY A 68 2.58 12.00 5.30
C GLY A 68 2.04 12.67 6.57
N THR A 69 0.73 12.94 6.63
CA THR A 69 0.07 13.47 7.83
C THR A 69 -0.42 12.36 8.77
N MET A 70 -0.71 11.17 8.23
CA MET A 70 -1.14 10.01 9.01
C MET A 70 0.04 9.29 9.65
N VAL A 71 1.16 9.21 8.93
CA VAL A 71 2.39 8.53 9.35
C VAL A 71 3.58 9.38 8.94
N ASP A 72 4.58 9.50 9.82
CA ASP A 72 5.86 10.11 9.48
C ASP A 72 6.63 9.21 8.51
N THR A 73 6.42 9.42 7.21
CA THR A 73 7.02 8.64 6.12
C THR A 73 8.52 8.90 5.93
N THR A 74 9.10 9.83 6.71
CA THR A 74 10.56 10.00 6.79
C THR A 74 11.22 8.94 7.69
N LYS A 75 10.43 8.30 8.57
CA LYS A 75 10.89 7.24 9.50
C LYS A 75 10.32 5.87 9.17
N PHE A 76 9.06 5.82 8.76
CA PHE A 76 8.34 4.58 8.50
C PHE A 76 8.07 4.37 7.02
N TYR A 77 8.02 3.10 6.63
CA TYR A 77 7.56 2.66 5.33
C TYR A 77 6.07 2.34 5.38
N LEU A 78 5.24 3.28 4.95
CA LEU A 78 3.79 3.12 4.94
C LEU A 78 3.35 2.35 3.70
N ILE A 79 2.54 1.31 3.90
CA ILE A 79 1.91 0.50 2.85
C ILE A 79 0.40 0.68 2.97
N LEU A 80 -0.21 1.36 2.00
CA LEU A 80 -1.65 1.45 1.87
C LEU A 80 -2.14 0.31 0.99
N VAL A 81 -2.97 -0.58 1.52
CA VAL A 81 -3.42 -1.80 0.81
C VAL A 81 -4.90 -1.72 0.46
N ASP A 82 -5.21 -1.94 -0.82
CA ASP A 82 -6.57 -2.04 -1.33
C ASP A 82 -7.23 -3.36 -0.88
N ALA A 83 -8.52 -3.31 -0.59
CA ALA A 83 -9.29 -4.52 -0.27
C ALA A 83 -9.51 -5.39 -1.52
N LEU A 84 -9.51 -6.71 -1.35
CA LEU A 84 -9.86 -7.62 -2.45
C LEU A 84 -11.29 -7.31 -2.95
N GLY A 85 -11.42 -7.09 -4.26
CA GLY A 85 -12.70 -6.81 -4.92
C GLY A 85 -13.17 -5.35 -4.87
N ASN A 86 -12.34 -4.40 -4.40
CA ASN A 86 -12.69 -2.97 -4.39
C ASN A 86 -12.41 -2.22 -5.72
N GLY A 87 -12.01 -2.93 -6.78
CA GLY A 87 -11.72 -2.38 -8.12
C GLY A 87 -10.70 -3.20 -8.89
#